data_AF-A0A7Y0CRB6-F1
#
_entry.id   AF-A0A7Y0CRB6-F1
#
_cell.length_a   1.000
_cell.length_b   1.000
_cell.length_c   1.000
_cell.angle_alpha   90.00
_cell.angle_beta   90.00
_cell.angle_gamma   90.00
#
_symmetry.space_group_name_H-M   'P 1'
#
loop_
_entity.id
_entity.type
_entity.pdbx_description
1 polymer ?
#
loop_
_entity_poly.entity_id
_entity_poly.type
_entity_poly.pdbx_seq_one_letter_code
_entity_poly.pdbx_strand_id
1 'polypeptide(L)'
;MMGGTLPTREHAREIALDFLREMTPDLLPRMEIAWIKPHDETIHAMRNGQRESVILTGMKVKARNLADGRWFWVIVGTNEKVMVFERDIVWITFPGRRKTEKWLHDQWLVEQNRKPATATSRLAG
;
A
#
# COMPACT_ATOMS: atom_id res chain seq x y z
N MET A 1 3.35 5.80 -15.70
CA MET A 1 4.29 4.98 -14.91
C MET A 1 5.07 5.90 -14.00
N MET A 2 4.89 5.84 -12.68
CA MET A 2 5.79 6.57 -11.77
C MET A 2 7.10 5.80 -11.67
N GLY A 3 8.03 6.10 -12.56
CA GLY A 3 9.38 5.55 -12.58
C GLY A 3 10.18 6.08 -11.40
N GLY A 4 10.43 5.23 -10.43
CA GLY A 4 11.36 5.43 -9.33
C GLY A 4 11.90 4.07 -8.91
N THR A 5 13.07 4.04 -8.29
CA THR A 5 13.67 2.80 -7.80
C THR A 5 12.88 2.31 -6.59
N LEU A 6 12.56 1.03 -6.52
CA LEU A 6 11.96 0.45 -5.31
C LEU A 6 12.97 0.53 -4.16
N PRO A 7 12.51 0.80 -2.92
CA PRO A 7 13.39 0.76 -1.77
C PRO A 7 14.02 -0.63 -1.61
N THR A 8 15.20 -0.69 -0.99
CA THR A 8 15.84 -1.96 -0.65
C THR A 8 14.95 -2.75 0.32
N ARG A 9 15.25 -4.04 0.48
CA ARG A 9 14.51 -4.90 1.40
C ARG A 9 14.57 -4.38 2.83
N GLU A 10 15.75 -3.94 3.25
CA GLU A 10 16.05 -3.40 4.57
C GLU A 10 15.34 -2.07 4.78
N HIS A 11 15.40 -1.17 3.79
CA HIS A 11 14.77 0.13 3.90
C HIS A 11 13.23 0.05 3.87
N ALA A 12 12.66 -0.82 3.03
CA ALA A 12 11.23 -1.11 3.04
C ALA A 12 10.77 -1.67 4.39
N ARG A 13 11.61 -2.47 5.05
CA ARG A 13 11.35 -2.97 6.41
C ARG A 13 11.28 -1.81 7.40
N GLU A 14 12.26 -0.90 7.39
CA GLU A 14 12.29 0.26 8.30
C GLU A 14 11.03 1.10 8.17
N ILE A 15 10.69 1.52 6.94
CA ILE A 15 9.48 2.31 6.66
C ILE A 15 8.22 1.58 7.13
N ALA A 16 8.11 0.28 6.88
CA ALA A 16 6.95 -0.50 7.32
C ALA A 16 6.87 -0.58 8.85
N LEU A 17 8.00 -0.73 9.55
CA LEU A 17 8.04 -0.79 11.01
C LEU A 17 7.72 0.56 11.64
N ASP A 18 8.17 1.66 11.05
CA ASP A 18 7.85 3.01 11.49
C ASP A 18 6.35 3.27 11.37
N PHE A 19 5.77 2.95 10.20
CA PHE A 19 4.32 3.03 9.99
C PHE A 19 3.52 2.18 10.99
N LEU A 20 3.95 0.94 11.25
CA LEU A 20 3.28 0.07 12.22
C LEU A 20 3.40 0.61 13.65
N ARG A 21 4.52 1.24 14.03
CA ARG A 21 4.68 1.91 15.33
C ARG A 21 3.66 3.02 15.53
N GLU A 22 3.39 3.79 14.48
CA GLU A 22 2.45 4.90 14.53
C GLU A 22 0.99 4.44 14.49
N MET A 23 0.66 3.50 13.60
CA MET A 23 -0.74 3.19 13.29
C MET A 23 -1.30 1.98 14.05
N THR A 24 -0.46 0.98 14.32
CA THR A 24 -0.88 -0.29 14.93
C THR A 24 0.24 -0.90 15.78
N PRO A 25 0.67 -0.21 16.86
CA PRO A 25 1.79 -0.65 17.68
C PRO A 25 1.54 -2.00 18.35
N ASP A 26 0.29 -2.44 18.46
CA ASP A 26 -0.14 -3.75 18.97
C ASP A 26 0.43 -4.93 18.17
N LEU A 27 0.72 -4.74 16.86
CA LEU A 27 1.23 -5.80 16.00
C LEU A 27 2.72 -6.09 16.22
N LEU A 28 3.51 -5.09 16.65
CA LEU A 28 4.97 -5.20 16.67
C LEU A 28 5.53 -6.24 17.65
N PRO A 29 5.03 -6.38 18.88
CA PRO A 29 5.61 -7.33 19.83
C PRO A 29 5.36 -8.79 19.43
N ARG A 30 4.36 -9.04 18.56
CA ARG A 30 3.88 -10.37 18.21
C ARG A 30 3.92 -10.62 16.71
N MET A 31 4.78 -9.94 15.96
CA MET A 31 4.90 -10.21 14.53
C MET A 31 6.12 -11.05 14.19
N GLU A 32 5.98 -11.80 13.11
CA GLU A 32 7.09 -12.45 12.41
C GLU A 32 7.04 -12.06 10.94
N ILE A 33 8.13 -11.48 10.42
CA ILE A 33 8.24 -11.16 8.99
C ILE A 33 8.49 -12.46 8.21
N ALA A 34 7.56 -12.81 7.34
CA ALA A 34 7.70 -13.98 6.48
C ALA A 34 8.55 -13.67 5.23
N TRP A 35 8.27 -12.55 4.55
CA TRP A 35 9.09 -12.13 3.41
C TRP A 35 8.87 -10.66 3.06
N ILE A 36 9.84 -10.13 2.33
CA ILE A 36 9.85 -8.78 1.77
C ILE A 36 10.28 -8.89 0.31
N LYS A 37 9.40 -8.53 -0.64
CA LYS A 37 9.62 -8.67 -2.09
C LYS A 37 8.84 -7.61 -2.89
N PRO A 38 9.29 -7.27 -4.11
CA PRO A 38 8.47 -6.51 -5.06
C PRO A 38 7.12 -7.19 -5.30
N HIS A 39 6.07 -6.39 -5.43
CA HIS A 39 4.72 -6.87 -5.66
C HIS A 39 3.89 -5.83 -6.42
N ASP A 40 3.07 -6.34 -7.32
CA ASP A 40 2.04 -5.55 -8.01
C ASP A 40 0.69 -5.78 -7.31
N GLU A 41 0.07 -4.70 -6.85
CA GLU A 41 -1.26 -4.72 -6.26
C GLU A 41 -2.22 -3.97 -7.18
N THR A 42 -3.30 -4.63 -7.59
CA THR A 42 -4.37 -3.95 -8.35
C THR A 42 -5.31 -3.27 -7.37
N ILE A 43 -5.38 -1.95 -7.43
CA ILE A 43 -6.36 -1.15 -6.71
C ILE A 43 -7.42 -0.61 -7.67
N HIS A 44 -8.64 -0.47 -7.17
CA HIS A 44 -9.70 0.18 -7.93
C HIS A 44 -9.81 1.62 -7.42
N ALA A 45 -9.36 2.56 -8.25
CA ALA A 45 -9.42 3.98 -7.98
C ALA A 45 -10.67 4.58 -8.63
N MET A 46 -11.26 5.60 -8.00
CA MET A 46 -12.27 6.43 -8.66
C MET A 46 -11.57 7.64 -9.27
N ARG A 47 -11.56 7.73 -10.61
CA ARG A 47 -10.98 8.85 -11.34
C ARG A 47 -12.04 9.46 -12.24
N ASN A 48 -12.29 10.76 -12.11
CA ASN A 48 -13.33 11.48 -12.85
C ASN A 48 -14.72 10.82 -12.80
N GLY A 49 -15.09 10.19 -11.67
CA GLY A 49 -16.36 9.48 -11.51
C GLY A 49 -16.41 8.09 -12.17
N GLN A 50 -15.34 7.63 -12.79
CA GLN A 50 -15.21 6.27 -13.34
C GLN A 50 -14.30 5.41 -12.47
N ARG A 51 -14.63 4.12 -12.37
CA ARG A 51 -13.77 3.14 -11.71
C ARG A 51 -12.65 2.73 -12.66
N GLU A 52 -11.42 3.08 -12.32
CA GLU A 52 -10.22 2.64 -13.04
C GLU A 52 -9.46 1.62 -12.19
N SER A 53 -8.97 0.55 -12.82
CA SER A 53 -8.04 -0.39 -12.19
C SER A 53 -6.62 0.11 -12.39
N VAL A 54 -5.92 0.42 -11.29
CA VAL A 54 -4.53 0.88 -11.30
C VAL A 54 -3.66 -0.19 -10.68
N ILE A 55 -2.56 -0.54 -11.35
CA ILE A 55 -1.54 -1.44 -10.81
C ILE A 55 -0.52 -0.58 -10.05
N LEU A 56 -0.33 -0.89 -8.77
CA LEU A 56 0.69 -0.29 -7.92
C LEU A 56 1.82 -1.29 -7.71
N THR A 57 3.04 -0.91 -8.12
CA THR A 57 4.26 -1.67 -7.84
C THR A 57 4.93 -1.14 -6.58
N GLY A 58 5.19 -2.01 -5.61
CA GLY A 58 5.85 -1.65 -4.35
C GLY A 58 6.56 -2.82 -3.68
N MET A 59 7.30 -2.54 -2.61
CA MET A 59 7.90 -3.56 -1.75
C MET A 59 6.87 -4.01 -0.70
N LYS A 60 6.38 -5.24 -0.82
CA LYS A 60 5.44 -5.83 0.15
C LYS A 60 6.22 -6.50 1.28
N VAL A 61 6.02 -5.98 2.50
CA VAL A 61 6.49 -6.54 3.78
C VAL A 61 5.36 -7.38 4.35
N LYS A 62 5.42 -8.71 4.19
CA LYS A 62 4.41 -9.63 4.69
C LYS A 62 4.83 -10.22 6.03
N ALA A 63 3.95 -10.14 7.00
CA ALA A 63 4.18 -10.64 8.33
C ALA A 63 2.98 -11.42 8.86
N ARG A 64 3.25 -12.29 9.83
CA ARG A 64 2.25 -13.05 10.55
C ARG A 64 2.12 -12.50 11.96
N ASN A 65 0.90 -12.26 12.40
CA ASN A 65 0.60 -12.00 13.80
C ASN A 65 0.62 -13.33 14.56
N LEU A 66 1.55 -13.48 15.48
CA LEU A 66 1.73 -14.65 16.33
C LEU A 66 0.65 -14.74 17.42
N ALA A 67 -0.08 -13.66 17.70
CA ALA A 67 -1.17 -13.66 18.68
C ALA A 67 -2.37 -14.51 18.24
N ASP A 68 -2.71 -14.44 16.95
CA ASP A 68 -3.94 -15.02 16.38
C ASP A 68 -3.66 -15.84 15.10
N GLY A 69 -2.41 -15.89 14.65
CA GLY A 69 -1.98 -16.60 13.45
C GLY A 69 -2.36 -15.92 12.13
N ARG A 70 -2.98 -14.74 12.16
CA ARG A 70 -3.47 -14.01 10.98
C ARG A 70 -2.32 -13.32 10.25
N TRP A 71 -2.52 -13.09 8.95
CA TRP A 71 -1.56 -12.36 8.14
C TRP A 71 -1.84 -10.86 8.15
N PHE A 72 -0.79 -10.09 7.90
CA PHE A 72 -0.88 -8.68 7.57
C PHE A 72 0.28 -8.31 6.64
N TRP A 73 0.15 -7.19 5.94
CA TRP A 73 1.25 -6.66 5.13
C TRP A 73 1.16 -5.15 4.97
N VAL A 74 2.33 -4.57 4.75
CA VAL A 74 2.52 -3.17 4.32
C VAL A 74 3.14 -3.20 2.93
N ILE A 75 2.70 -2.34 2.02
CA ILE A 75 3.33 -2.12 0.71
C ILE A 75 3.93 -0.72 0.68
N VAL A 76 5.24 -0.64 0.46
CA VAL A 76 5.99 0.63 0.35
C VAL A 76 6.25 0.94 -1.12
N GLY A 77 5.90 2.14 -1.56
CA GLY A 77 6.08 2.61 -2.94
C GLY A 77 7.50 3.05 -3.25
N THR A 78 7.73 3.38 -4.52
CA THR A 78 9.00 3.94 -5.03
C THR A 78 9.31 5.35 -4.49
N ASN A 79 8.31 6.01 -3.91
CA ASN A 79 8.44 7.30 -3.22
C ASN A 79 8.65 7.16 -1.70
N GLU A 80 9.02 5.96 -1.23
CA GLU A 80 9.24 5.65 0.19
C GLU A 80 7.99 5.88 1.07
N LYS A 81 6.81 5.93 0.47
CA LYS A 81 5.53 6.05 1.20
C LYS A 81 4.82 4.71 1.28
N VAL A 82 4.15 4.48 2.42
CA VAL A 82 3.21 3.36 2.55
C VAL A 82 2.00 3.62 1.66
N MET A 83 1.72 2.69 0.75
CA MET A 83 0.61 2.77 -0.21
C MET A 83 -0.57 1.88 0.19
N VAL A 84 -0.28 0.73 0.81
CA VAL A 84 -1.30 -0.26 1.21
C VAL A 84 -0.93 -0.84 2.56
N PHE A 85 -1.93 -0.96 3.43
CA PHE A 85 -1.87 -1.75 4.65
C PHE A 85 -3.11 -2.62 4.78
N GLU A 86 -2.90 -3.92 4.95
CA GLU A 86 -3.97 -4.89 5.26
C GLU A 86 -3.59 -5.69 6.51
N ARG A 87 -4.55 -5.96 7.40
CA ARG A 87 -4.40 -6.79 8.60
C ARG A 87 -5.57 -7.76 8.76
N ASP A 88 -5.47 -8.64 9.75
CA ASP A 88 -6.52 -9.61 10.11
C ASP A 88 -6.87 -10.61 8.99
N ILE A 89 -5.86 -10.99 8.21
CA ILE A 89 -6.04 -11.73 6.96
C ILE A 89 -6.03 -13.23 7.22
N VAL A 90 -7.14 -13.90 6.93
CA VAL A 90 -7.29 -15.35 7.02
C VAL A 90 -7.27 -15.97 5.63
N TRP A 91 -6.48 -17.03 5.45
CA TRP A 91 -6.54 -17.89 4.25
C TRP A 91 -7.54 -19.01 4.50
N ILE A 92 -8.71 -18.93 3.89
CA ILE A 92 -9.70 -20.00 3.97
C ILE A 92 -9.38 -20.98 2.83
N THR A 93 -8.79 -22.12 3.21
CA THR A 93 -8.68 -23.41 2.49
C THR A 93 -8.67 -23.40 0.96
N PHE A 94 -7.59 -23.95 0.38
CA PHE A 94 -7.40 -24.24 -1.05
C PHE A 94 -8.70 -24.73 -1.73
N PRO A 95 -9.19 -24.08 -2.82
CA PRO A 95 -8.60 -23.02 -3.63
C PRO A 95 -9.03 -21.61 -3.18
N GLY A 96 -8.72 -21.26 -1.93
CA GLY A 96 -8.16 -19.98 -1.48
C GLY A 96 -8.86 -18.68 -1.91
N ARG A 97 -10.01 -18.36 -1.33
CA ARG A 97 -10.57 -16.99 -1.40
C ARG A 97 -10.08 -16.17 -0.21
N ARG A 98 -9.52 -14.98 -0.50
CA ARG A 98 -9.11 -13.99 0.51
C ARG A 98 -10.36 -13.39 1.17
N LYS A 99 -10.48 -13.48 2.50
CA LYS A 99 -11.45 -12.69 3.28
C LYS A 99 -10.65 -11.68 4.12
N THR A 100 -10.67 -10.41 3.71
CA THR A 100 -10.04 -9.30 4.42
C THR A 100 -11.00 -8.12 4.51
N GLU A 101 -10.96 -7.43 5.65
CA GLU A 101 -11.41 -6.04 5.71
C GLU A 101 -10.23 -5.17 5.24
N LYS A 102 -10.47 -4.27 4.28
CA LYS A 102 -9.44 -3.37 3.74
C LYS A 102 -9.40 -2.12 4.60
N TRP A 103 -8.33 -1.95 5.39
CA TRP A 103 -8.28 -0.94 6.45
C TRP A 103 -7.54 0.35 6.07
N LEU A 104 -6.68 0.35 5.04
CA LEU A 104 -6.10 1.58 4.50
C LEU A 104 -5.93 1.54 2.97
N HIS A 105 -6.88 2.18 2.28
CA HIS A 105 -6.74 2.62 0.89
C HIS A 105 -7.10 4.11 0.86
N ASP A 106 -6.23 5.00 1.34
CA ASP A 106 -6.01 6.32 0.71
C ASP A 106 -5.23 7.34 1.54
N GLN A 107 -4.11 7.78 0.95
CA GLN A 107 -3.69 9.20 0.85
C GLN A 107 -3.01 9.48 -0.50
N TRP A 108 -2.45 8.46 -1.16
CA TRP A 108 -1.88 8.58 -2.51
C TRP A 108 -2.90 8.99 -3.60
N LEU A 109 -4.15 8.51 -3.55
CA LEU A 109 -5.20 8.88 -4.53
C LEU A 109 -5.57 10.37 -4.45
N VAL A 110 -5.56 10.93 -3.24
CA VAL A 110 -5.92 12.34 -3.00
C VAL A 110 -4.87 13.29 -3.59
N GLU A 111 -3.58 12.94 -3.48
CA GLU A 111 -2.50 13.71 -4.10
C GLU A 111 -2.54 13.64 -5.63
N GLN A 112 -2.97 12.53 -6.24
CA GLN A 112 -3.15 12.43 -7.69
C GLN A 112 -4.34 13.24 -8.23
N ASN A 113 -5.27 13.66 -7.38
CA ASN A 113 -6.44 14.46 -7.79
C ASN A 113 -6.17 15.96 -7.80
N ARG A 114 -4.97 16.41 -7.37
CA ARG A 114 -4.52 17.78 -7.63
C ARG A 114 -4.01 17.88 -9.07
N LYS A 115 -4.93 18.23 -9.98
CA LYS A 115 -4.54 18.86 -11.25
C LYS A 115 -3.64 20.08 -10.92
N PRO A 116 -2.49 20.30 -11.57
CA PRO A 116 -1.96 21.65 -11.65
C PRO A 116 -3.05 22.50 -12.31
N ALA A 117 -3.42 23.60 -11.67
CA ALA A 117 -4.34 24.56 -12.26
C ALA A 117 -3.79 24.94 -13.64
N THR A 118 -4.50 24.53 -14.68
CA THR A 118 -4.26 24.97 -16.05
C THR A 118 -4.46 26.48 -16.09
N ALA A 119 -3.38 27.25 -16.04
CA ALA A 119 -3.41 28.63 -16.50
C ALA A 119 -3.46 28.59 -18.03
N THR A 120 -4.69 28.60 -18.58
CA THR A 120 -4.94 28.96 -19.97
C THR A 120 -5.89 30.14 -19.98
N SER A 121 -5.36 31.31 -20.34
CA SER A 121 -5.86 32.15 -21.44
C SER A 121 -5.48 33.61 -21.20
N ARG A 122 -4.63 34.17 -22.07
CA ARG A 122 -5.11 35.01 -23.18
C ARG A 122 -3.99 35.32 -24.16
N LEU A 123 -4.23 34.92 -25.40
CA LEU A 123 -3.76 35.65 -26.57
C LEU A 123 -4.59 36.94 -26.74
N ALA A 124 -3.99 37.90 -27.44
CA ALA A 124 -4.58 39.03 -28.19
C ALA A 124 -4.36 40.42 -27.59
N GLY A 125 -3.63 41.24 -28.36
CA GLY A 125 -3.36 42.66 -28.16
C GLY A 125 -2.05 43.05 -28.80
#